data_AF-A0A956C031-F1
#
_entry.id   AF-A0A956C031-F1
#
_cell.length_a   1.000
_cell.length_b   1.000
_cell.length_c   1.000
_cell.angle_alpha   90.00
_cell.angle_beta   90.00
_cell.angle_gamma   90.00
#
_symmetry.space_group_name_H-M   'P 1'
#
loop_
_entity.id
_entity.type
_entity.pdbx_description
1 polymer ?
#
loop_
_entity_poly.entity_id
_entity_poly.type
_entity_poly.pdbx_seq_one_letter_code
_entity_poly.pdbx_strand_id
1 'polypeptide(L)'
;RLSYFLWDAPPDAELLDAAASGALDDGEGMRAQAERMLEDDRAKPVLRHFLSEWLELEGATILPGLDETPKDGDLFPVFNDPLRVAMRKEIEAFMDYVMFERDGSLEALFTDTRAYVNGPLAELYGVSDGPSDADTWEWVELDATQRAGMLTRAGFLAVHASQTATSPIRRGVYMLREVLCYDLPPPPADVDNTPIEATDLDETKTPSVREETMRRTGNASCSGCHVAINELGFAFEHYNAIGQWQDKEVGGAVIDASSTLRHAGGELDGPIDGAIELSSRLAMSPSVAACASERWFEMALRRIPGDLDECSLAEIAAKTEDSGSIRDLLLAVVESDAFVSVNHGVDGLGEGK
;
A
#
# COMPACT_ATOMS: atom_id res chain seq x y z
N ARG A 1 24.61 -7.50 -0.88
CA ARG A 1 23.40 -6.68 -0.66
C ARG A 1 22.49 -6.76 -1.87
N LEU A 2 22.95 -6.38 -3.06
CA LEU A 2 22.15 -6.38 -4.30
C LEU A 2 21.36 -7.67 -4.56
N SER A 3 21.99 -8.85 -4.51
CA SER A 3 21.29 -10.12 -4.76
C SER A 3 20.20 -10.48 -3.75
N TYR A 4 20.41 -10.15 -2.47
CA TYR A 4 19.41 -10.39 -1.45
C TYR A 4 18.30 -9.35 -1.47
N PHE A 5 18.59 -8.13 -1.94
CA PHE A 5 17.57 -7.13 -2.15
C PHE A 5 16.67 -7.49 -3.33
N LEU A 6 17.23 -7.78 -4.50
CA LEU A 6 16.44 -7.95 -5.74
C LEU A 6 15.97 -9.38 -6.00
N TRP A 7 16.64 -10.41 -5.49
CA TRP A 7 16.30 -11.82 -5.75
C TRP A 7 16.04 -12.66 -4.49
N ASP A 8 16.26 -12.09 -3.29
CA ASP A 8 16.28 -12.84 -2.02
C ASP A 8 17.12 -14.15 -2.11
N ALA A 9 18.25 -14.07 -2.83
CA ALA A 9 19.06 -15.23 -3.18
C ALA A 9 20.57 -14.92 -3.20
N PRO A 10 21.44 -15.95 -3.13
CA PRO A 10 22.87 -15.79 -3.38
C PRO A 10 23.15 -15.18 -4.77
N PRO A 11 24.24 -14.39 -4.91
CA PRO A 11 24.62 -13.80 -6.19
C PRO A 11 24.97 -14.89 -7.21
N ASP A 12 24.68 -14.62 -8.49
CA ASP A 12 25.13 -15.47 -9.58
C ASP A 12 26.60 -15.19 -9.95
N ALA A 13 27.14 -15.97 -10.89
CA ALA A 13 28.54 -15.85 -11.31
C ALA A 13 28.84 -14.46 -11.90
N GLU A 14 27.93 -13.89 -12.69
CA GLU A 14 28.12 -12.58 -13.29
C GLU A 14 28.19 -11.47 -12.24
N LEU A 15 27.33 -11.50 -11.23
CA LEU A 15 27.36 -10.53 -10.14
C LEU A 15 28.63 -10.69 -9.28
N LEU A 16 29.11 -11.93 -9.08
CA LEU A 16 30.38 -12.18 -8.39
C LEU A 16 31.59 -11.66 -9.18
N ASP A 17 31.59 -11.81 -10.51
CA ASP A 17 32.65 -11.30 -11.39
C ASP A 17 32.64 -9.76 -11.43
N ALA A 18 31.45 -9.14 -11.45
CA ALA A 18 31.30 -7.69 -11.34
C ALA A 18 31.86 -7.17 -10.00
N ALA A 19 31.54 -7.85 -8.88
CA ALA A 19 32.09 -7.52 -7.58
C ALA A 19 33.62 -7.68 -7.55
N ALA A 20 34.16 -8.78 -8.10
CA ALA A 20 35.60 -9.07 -8.09
C ALA A 20 36.42 -8.09 -8.93
N SER A 21 35.81 -7.50 -9.96
CA SER A 21 36.47 -6.52 -10.85
C SER A 21 36.39 -5.07 -10.35
N GLY A 22 35.67 -4.80 -9.25
CA GLY A 22 35.40 -3.46 -8.75
C GLY A 22 34.30 -2.73 -9.53
N ALA A 23 33.58 -3.41 -10.43
CA ALA A 23 32.50 -2.81 -11.19
C ALA A 23 31.28 -2.43 -10.33
N LEU A 24 31.20 -2.87 -9.07
CA LEU A 24 30.13 -2.50 -8.15
C LEU A 24 30.55 -1.38 -7.17
N ASP A 25 31.73 -0.79 -7.36
CA ASP A 25 32.27 0.26 -6.47
C ASP A 25 31.65 1.64 -6.74
N ASP A 26 30.86 1.76 -7.82
CA ASP A 26 30.13 2.98 -8.17
C ASP A 26 28.67 2.70 -8.57
N GLY A 27 27.88 3.77 -8.66
CA GLY A 27 26.46 3.69 -9.00
C GLY A 27 26.20 3.19 -10.43
N GLU A 28 27.08 3.46 -11.40
CA GLU A 28 26.85 3.08 -12.80
C GLU A 28 26.87 1.56 -12.96
N GLY A 29 27.87 0.88 -12.38
CA GLY A 29 27.94 -0.57 -12.45
C GLY A 29 26.92 -1.27 -11.54
N MET A 30 26.52 -0.65 -10.43
CA MET A 30 25.37 -1.11 -9.64
C MET A 30 24.07 -1.04 -10.44
N ARG A 31 23.83 0.06 -11.16
CA ARG A 31 22.66 0.21 -12.04
C ARG A 31 22.63 -0.88 -13.10
N ALA A 32 23.74 -1.08 -13.81
CA ALA A 32 23.81 -2.07 -14.89
C ALA A 32 23.47 -3.49 -14.40
N GLN A 33 23.99 -3.89 -13.23
CA GLN A 33 23.64 -5.19 -12.65
C GLN A 33 22.20 -5.23 -12.14
N ALA A 34 21.70 -4.16 -11.53
CA ALA A 34 20.32 -4.11 -11.05
C ALA A 34 19.30 -4.17 -12.18
N GLU A 35 19.53 -3.49 -13.31
CA GLU A 35 18.68 -3.56 -14.50
C GLU A 35 18.58 -4.99 -15.02
N ARG A 36 19.72 -5.68 -15.18
CA ARG A 36 19.77 -7.10 -15.56
C ARG A 36 18.99 -7.98 -14.59
N MET A 37 19.15 -7.73 -13.29
CA MET A 37 18.54 -8.55 -12.25
C MET A 37 17.03 -8.35 -12.16
N LEU A 38 16.54 -7.13 -12.41
CA LEU A 38 15.12 -6.83 -12.48
C LEU A 38 14.44 -7.47 -13.68
N GLU A 39 15.17 -7.81 -14.75
CA GLU A 39 14.63 -8.54 -15.91
C GLU A 39 14.51 -10.05 -15.71
N ASP A 40 15.09 -10.59 -14.63
CA ASP A 40 15.04 -12.01 -14.29
C ASP A 40 13.78 -12.35 -13.47
N ASP A 41 13.15 -13.49 -13.75
CA ASP A 41 11.94 -13.95 -13.03
C ASP A 41 12.14 -14.07 -11.50
N ARG A 42 13.39 -14.20 -11.03
CA ARG A 42 13.73 -14.17 -9.59
C ARG A 42 13.37 -12.85 -8.90
N ALA A 43 13.19 -11.74 -9.63
CA ALA A 43 12.75 -10.48 -9.05
C ALA A 43 11.26 -10.48 -8.68
N LYS A 44 10.42 -11.26 -9.38
CA LYS A 44 8.95 -11.26 -9.19
C LYS A 44 8.53 -11.59 -7.75
N PRO A 45 9.01 -12.67 -7.11
CA PRO A 45 8.62 -12.98 -5.73
C PRO A 45 8.99 -11.88 -4.74
N VAL A 46 10.13 -11.20 -4.93
CA VAL A 46 10.59 -10.09 -4.08
C VAL A 46 9.63 -8.90 -4.20
N LEU A 47 9.30 -8.50 -5.43
CA LEU A 47 8.40 -7.38 -5.70
C LEU A 47 6.99 -7.64 -5.17
N ARG A 48 6.48 -8.87 -5.35
CA ARG A 48 5.19 -9.31 -4.81
C ARG A 48 5.17 -9.33 -3.29
N HIS A 49 6.25 -9.81 -2.67
CA HIS A 49 6.40 -9.80 -1.22
C HIS A 49 6.40 -8.37 -0.68
N PHE A 50 7.14 -7.45 -1.32
CA PHE A 50 7.10 -6.04 -0.95
C PHE A 50 5.68 -5.48 -1.00
N LEU A 51 4.96 -5.66 -2.12
CA LEU A 51 3.60 -5.12 -2.20
C LEU A 51 2.66 -5.77 -1.18
N SER A 52 2.86 -7.05 -0.87
CA SER A 52 2.07 -7.75 0.16
C SER A 52 2.32 -7.17 1.55
N GLU A 53 3.57 -6.90 1.91
CA GLU A 53 3.92 -6.22 3.17
C GLU A 53 3.41 -4.78 3.19
N TRP A 54 3.59 -4.04 2.10
CA TRP A 54 3.17 -2.64 2.00
C TRP A 54 1.66 -2.48 2.05
N LEU A 55 0.88 -3.49 1.65
CA LEU A 55 -0.58 -3.54 1.79
C LEU A 55 -1.03 -4.27 3.07
N GLU A 56 -0.09 -4.63 3.95
CA GLU A 56 -0.31 -5.37 5.21
C GLU A 56 -1.05 -6.71 5.04
N LEU A 57 -0.91 -7.38 3.90
CA LEU A 57 -1.61 -8.64 3.60
C LEU A 57 -1.16 -9.80 4.50
N GLU A 58 0.06 -9.77 5.01
CA GLU A 58 0.54 -10.73 6.02
C GLU A 58 0.18 -10.34 7.45
N GLY A 59 -0.47 -9.19 7.61
CA GLY A 59 -0.87 -8.61 8.89
C GLY A 59 0.05 -7.48 9.32
N ALA A 60 -0.48 -6.67 10.23
CA ALA A 60 0.26 -5.62 10.92
C ALA A 60 0.51 -6.04 12.37
N THR A 61 1.29 -5.25 13.11
CA THR A 61 1.68 -5.54 14.51
C THR A 61 0.51 -6.01 15.41
N ILE A 62 -0.70 -5.48 15.18
CA ILE A 62 -1.89 -5.80 15.99
C ILE A 62 -3.10 -6.27 15.16
N LEU A 63 -2.96 -6.38 13.83
CA LEU A 63 -4.07 -6.73 12.94
C LEU A 63 -3.75 -8.01 12.15
N PRO A 64 -4.69 -8.96 12.05
CA PRO A 64 -4.49 -10.17 11.26
C PRO A 64 -4.39 -9.83 9.77
N GLY A 65 -3.57 -10.60 9.05
CA GLY A 65 -3.45 -10.53 7.60
C GLY A 65 -4.66 -11.08 6.86
N LEU A 66 -4.58 -11.10 5.53
CA LEU A 66 -5.66 -11.52 4.63
C LEU A 66 -6.10 -12.96 4.87
N ASP A 67 -5.21 -13.86 5.28
CA ASP A 67 -5.55 -15.28 5.50
C ASP A 67 -6.29 -15.51 6.83
N GLU A 68 -6.13 -14.59 7.79
CA GLU A 68 -6.64 -14.76 9.16
C GLU A 68 -7.72 -13.72 9.53
N THR A 69 -7.88 -12.65 8.75
CA THR A 69 -8.81 -11.57 9.10
C THR A 69 -10.25 -12.10 9.21
N PRO A 70 -10.91 -11.98 10.37
CA PRO A 70 -12.24 -12.53 10.55
C PRO A 70 -13.29 -11.68 9.83
N LYS A 71 -14.34 -12.33 9.33
CA LYS A 71 -15.54 -11.70 8.79
C LYS A 71 -16.76 -12.49 9.23
N ASP A 72 -17.86 -11.78 9.44
CA ASP A 72 -19.13 -12.40 9.79
C ASP A 72 -19.67 -13.20 8.60
N GLY A 73 -19.88 -14.51 8.80
CA GLY A 73 -20.30 -15.42 7.73
C GLY A 73 -21.78 -15.30 7.35
N ASP A 74 -22.62 -14.73 8.21
CA ASP A 74 -24.02 -14.46 7.89
C ASP A 74 -24.14 -13.21 7.02
N LEU A 75 -23.31 -12.19 7.27
CA LEU A 75 -23.23 -10.97 6.45
C LEU A 75 -22.43 -11.17 5.16
N PHE A 76 -21.34 -11.94 5.21
CA PHE A 76 -20.40 -12.10 4.10
C PHE A 76 -20.14 -13.58 3.76
N PRO A 77 -21.17 -14.34 3.34
CA PRO A 77 -21.04 -15.78 3.06
C PRO A 77 -20.06 -16.11 1.92
N VAL A 78 -19.78 -15.15 1.04
CA VAL A 78 -18.81 -15.28 -0.06
C VAL A 78 -17.36 -15.15 0.40
N PHE A 79 -17.10 -14.63 1.60
CA PHE A 79 -15.76 -14.43 2.13
C PHE A 79 -15.22 -15.71 2.77
N ASN A 80 -14.53 -16.50 1.96
CA ASN A 80 -14.00 -17.82 2.28
C ASN A 80 -12.56 -17.98 1.77
N ASP A 81 -11.90 -19.08 2.10
CA ASP A 81 -10.50 -19.32 1.73
C ASP A 81 -10.25 -19.23 0.21
N PRO A 82 -11.10 -19.79 -0.67
CA PRO A 82 -10.97 -19.58 -2.11
C PRO A 82 -10.94 -18.11 -2.53
N LEU A 83 -11.79 -17.26 -1.94
CA LEU A 83 -11.79 -15.83 -2.25
C LEU A 83 -10.53 -15.12 -1.70
N ARG A 84 -10.05 -15.48 -0.50
CA ARG A 84 -8.79 -14.93 0.05
C ARG A 84 -7.60 -15.24 -0.85
N VAL A 85 -7.48 -16.50 -1.29
CA VAL A 85 -6.47 -16.92 -2.27
C VAL A 85 -6.61 -16.12 -3.56
N ALA A 86 -7.84 -15.86 -4.01
CA ALA A 86 -8.06 -15.09 -5.22
C ALA A 86 -7.64 -13.63 -5.09
N MET A 87 -7.97 -12.97 -3.97
CA MET A 87 -7.57 -11.60 -3.65
C MET A 87 -6.05 -11.44 -3.61
N ARG A 88 -5.33 -12.39 -3.00
CA ARG A 88 -3.86 -12.38 -2.96
C ARG A 88 -3.27 -12.51 -4.36
N LYS A 89 -3.75 -13.49 -5.14
CA LYS A 89 -3.27 -13.74 -6.50
C LYS A 89 -3.55 -12.56 -7.45
N GLU A 90 -4.66 -11.84 -7.26
CA GLU A 90 -4.95 -10.61 -8.00
C GLU A 90 -3.88 -9.54 -7.73
N ILE A 91 -3.56 -9.28 -6.46
CA ILE A 91 -2.57 -8.26 -6.07
C ILE A 91 -1.18 -8.63 -6.59
N GLU A 92 -0.78 -9.90 -6.49
CA GLU A 92 0.49 -10.38 -7.02
C GLU A 92 0.58 -10.22 -8.55
N ALA A 93 -0.48 -10.61 -9.27
CA ALA A 93 -0.54 -10.44 -10.73
C ALA A 93 -0.55 -8.95 -11.12
N PHE A 94 -1.20 -8.10 -10.33
CA PHE A 94 -1.17 -6.66 -10.55
C PHE A 94 0.22 -6.06 -10.35
N MET A 95 0.96 -6.50 -9.32
CA MET A 95 2.34 -6.05 -9.12
C MET A 95 3.22 -6.40 -10.31
N ASP A 96 3.11 -7.65 -10.80
CA ASP A 96 3.82 -8.07 -12.00
C ASP A 96 3.43 -7.20 -13.21
N TYR A 97 2.14 -6.99 -13.44
CA TYR A 97 1.64 -6.17 -14.54
C TYR A 97 2.20 -4.73 -14.49
N VAL A 98 2.13 -4.08 -13.33
CA VAL A 98 2.65 -2.72 -13.14
C VAL A 98 4.16 -2.68 -13.41
N MET A 99 4.92 -3.62 -12.84
CA MET A 99 6.38 -3.62 -12.93
C MET A 99 6.90 -3.95 -14.33
N PHE A 100 6.28 -4.91 -15.01
CA PHE A 100 6.84 -5.49 -16.24
C PHE A 100 6.11 -5.11 -17.52
N GLU A 101 4.86 -4.67 -17.43
CA GLU A 101 4.07 -4.25 -18.60
C GLU A 101 3.74 -2.75 -18.60
N ARG A 102 3.96 -2.06 -17.47
CA ARG A 102 3.72 -0.62 -17.29
C ARG A 102 4.93 0.14 -16.79
N ASP A 103 6.12 -0.39 -17.06
CA ASP A 103 7.41 0.24 -16.77
C ASP A 103 7.59 0.63 -15.29
N GLY A 104 6.93 -0.08 -14.38
CA GLY A 104 6.92 0.22 -12.94
C GLY A 104 6.20 1.52 -12.59
N SER A 105 5.29 2.03 -13.43
CA SER A 105 4.64 3.33 -13.23
C SER A 105 3.92 3.41 -11.87
N LEU A 106 4.33 4.38 -11.05
CA LEU A 106 3.68 4.72 -9.78
C LEU A 106 2.25 5.20 -10.03
N GLU A 107 2.03 5.97 -11.11
CA GLU A 107 0.69 6.37 -11.53
C GLU A 107 -0.19 5.15 -11.81
N ALA A 108 0.31 4.16 -12.56
CA ALA A 108 -0.43 2.92 -12.83
C ALA A 108 -0.73 2.13 -11.54
N LEU A 109 0.20 2.09 -10.58
CA LEU A 109 -0.01 1.41 -9.30
C LEU A 109 -1.25 1.95 -8.55
N PHE A 110 -1.50 3.26 -8.64
CA PHE A 110 -2.63 3.91 -7.97
C PHE A 110 -3.88 4.04 -8.85
N THR A 111 -3.77 4.02 -10.18
CA THR A 111 -4.90 4.39 -11.06
C THR A 111 -5.37 3.32 -12.02
N ASP A 112 -4.60 2.25 -12.22
CA ASP A 112 -4.93 1.26 -13.25
C ASP A 112 -6.16 0.42 -12.91
N THR A 113 -7.03 0.19 -13.89
CA THR A 113 -8.34 -0.45 -13.72
C THR A 113 -8.33 -1.94 -14.01
N ARG A 114 -7.20 -2.52 -14.43
CA ARG A 114 -7.11 -3.94 -14.74
C ARG A 114 -7.08 -4.78 -13.49
N ALA A 115 -7.75 -5.92 -13.56
CA ALA A 115 -7.65 -6.95 -12.54
C ALA A 115 -7.53 -8.33 -13.17
N TYR A 116 -6.73 -9.18 -12.52
CA TYR A 116 -6.65 -10.59 -12.85
C TYR A 116 -7.58 -11.35 -11.92
N VAL A 117 -8.70 -11.85 -12.46
CA VAL A 117 -9.81 -12.37 -11.67
C VAL A 117 -10.16 -13.82 -12.04
N ASN A 118 -10.73 -14.55 -11.09
CA ASN A 118 -11.48 -15.78 -11.31
C ASN A 118 -12.96 -15.58 -10.93
N GLY A 119 -13.79 -16.62 -11.02
CA GLY A 119 -15.22 -16.57 -10.72
C GLY A 119 -15.59 -15.85 -9.42
N PRO A 120 -15.10 -16.30 -8.25
CA PRO A 120 -15.39 -15.64 -6.97
C PRO A 120 -15.06 -14.14 -6.93
N LEU A 121 -13.92 -13.74 -7.51
CA LEU A 121 -13.50 -12.35 -7.51
C LEU A 121 -14.26 -11.50 -8.54
N ALA A 122 -14.59 -12.08 -9.70
CA ALA A 122 -15.44 -11.47 -10.71
C ALA A 122 -16.85 -11.20 -10.16
N GLU A 123 -17.42 -12.14 -9.39
CA GLU A 123 -18.70 -11.96 -8.69
C GLU A 123 -18.62 -10.81 -7.67
N LEU A 124 -17.57 -10.77 -6.85
CA LEU A 124 -17.35 -9.69 -5.87
C LEU A 124 -17.23 -8.31 -6.54
N TYR A 125 -16.62 -8.26 -7.73
CA TYR A 125 -16.41 -7.02 -8.48
C TYR A 125 -17.55 -6.67 -9.43
N GLY A 126 -18.58 -7.51 -9.55
CA GLY A 126 -19.71 -7.27 -10.44
C GLY A 126 -19.36 -7.40 -11.94
N VAL A 127 -18.31 -8.16 -12.28
CA VAL A 127 -17.86 -8.37 -13.66
C VAL A 127 -18.68 -9.49 -14.30
N SER A 128 -19.78 -9.14 -14.97
CA SER A 128 -20.74 -10.11 -15.52
C SER A 128 -20.20 -10.94 -16.68
N ASP A 129 -19.27 -10.38 -17.46
CA ASP A 129 -18.68 -11.03 -18.65
C ASP A 129 -17.34 -11.73 -18.35
N GLY A 130 -16.97 -11.83 -17.07
CA GLY A 130 -15.74 -12.47 -16.61
C GLY A 130 -15.87 -14.00 -16.44
N PRO A 131 -14.80 -14.65 -15.93
CA PRO A 131 -14.86 -16.06 -15.56
C PRO A 131 -15.95 -16.30 -14.51
N SER A 132 -16.55 -17.50 -14.53
CA SER A 132 -17.61 -17.89 -13.59
C SER A 132 -17.22 -19.03 -12.66
N ASP A 133 -16.11 -19.72 -12.94
CA ASP A 133 -15.56 -20.79 -12.12
C ASP A 133 -14.28 -20.36 -11.41
N ALA A 134 -13.88 -21.09 -10.37
CA ALA A 134 -12.73 -20.74 -9.54
C ALA A 134 -11.37 -21.02 -10.20
N ASP A 135 -11.33 -21.86 -11.24
CA ASP A 135 -10.11 -22.37 -11.86
C ASP A 135 -9.69 -21.55 -13.09
N THR A 136 -10.64 -20.89 -13.76
CA THR A 136 -10.40 -19.99 -14.90
C THR A 136 -10.01 -18.60 -14.42
N TRP A 137 -8.92 -18.07 -14.99
CA TRP A 137 -8.38 -16.76 -14.64
C TRP A 137 -8.21 -15.89 -15.88
N GLU A 138 -8.70 -14.65 -15.82
CA GLU A 138 -8.67 -13.71 -16.94
C GLU A 138 -8.34 -12.30 -16.47
N TRP A 139 -7.66 -11.55 -17.34
CA TRP A 139 -7.52 -10.10 -17.17
C TRP A 139 -8.79 -9.42 -17.65
N VAL A 140 -9.37 -8.57 -16.81
CA VAL A 140 -10.57 -7.79 -17.09
C VAL A 140 -10.33 -6.31 -16.79
N GLU A 141 -11.10 -5.44 -17.44
CA GLU A 141 -11.19 -4.02 -17.08
C GLU A 141 -12.31 -3.85 -16.05
N LEU A 142 -12.00 -3.25 -14.90
CA LEU A 142 -12.98 -2.92 -13.87
C LEU A 142 -13.67 -1.59 -14.17
N ASP A 143 -14.82 -1.36 -13.54
CA ASP A 143 -15.50 -0.06 -13.60
C ASP A 143 -14.61 1.02 -12.97
N ALA A 144 -14.08 1.91 -13.80
CA ALA A 144 -13.19 3.00 -13.39
C ALA A 144 -13.83 3.98 -12.40
N THR A 145 -15.16 4.01 -12.29
CA THR A 145 -15.86 4.80 -11.28
C THR A 145 -15.86 4.14 -9.90
N GLN A 146 -15.51 2.86 -9.83
CA GLN A 146 -15.55 2.05 -8.61
C GLN A 146 -14.22 1.43 -8.24
N ARG A 147 -13.29 1.22 -9.17
CA ARG A 147 -12.05 0.48 -8.94
C ARG A 147 -10.91 1.09 -9.74
N ALA A 148 -9.82 1.41 -9.05
CA ALA A 148 -8.55 1.85 -9.62
C ALA A 148 -7.40 1.53 -8.65
N GLY A 149 -6.29 1.05 -9.20
CA GLY A 149 -5.04 0.82 -8.48
C GLY A 149 -5.12 -0.18 -7.32
N MET A 150 -4.07 -0.20 -6.51
CA MET A 150 -3.94 -1.13 -5.40
C MET A 150 -4.91 -0.86 -4.23
N LEU A 151 -5.27 0.41 -4.00
CA LEU A 151 -6.05 0.84 -2.82
C LEU A 151 -7.54 0.52 -2.91
N THR A 152 -8.03 0.04 -4.06
CA THR A 152 -9.43 -0.35 -4.25
C THR A 152 -9.59 -1.85 -4.51
N ARG A 153 -8.51 -2.63 -4.37
CA ARG A 153 -8.56 -4.11 -4.45
C ARG A 153 -9.10 -4.71 -3.16
N ALA A 154 -9.88 -5.78 -3.28
CA ALA A 154 -10.59 -6.34 -2.14
C ALA A 154 -9.68 -6.86 -1.03
N GLY A 155 -8.49 -7.39 -1.36
CA GLY A 155 -7.53 -7.85 -0.36
C GLY A 155 -7.14 -6.74 0.62
N PHE A 156 -6.72 -5.58 0.10
CA PHE A 156 -6.40 -4.40 0.89
C PHE A 156 -7.60 -3.94 1.73
N LEU A 157 -8.77 -3.80 1.09
CA LEU A 157 -9.99 -3.30 1.72
C LEU A 157 -10.49 -4.22 2.86
N ALA A 158 -10.28 -5.53 2.73
CA ALA A 158 -10.73 -6.53 3.71
C ALA A 158 -9.83 -6.62 4.95
N VAL A 159 -8.51 -6.45 4.77
CA VAL A 159 -7.55 -6.37 5.88
C VAL A 159 -7.79 -5.10 6.70
N HIS A 160 -8.14 -4.00 6.04
CA HIS A 160 -8.39 -2.70 6.66
C HIS A 160 -9.85 -2.46 7.09
N ALA A 161 -10.59 -3.52 7.43
CA ALA A 161 -11.99 -3.46 7.89
C ALA A 161 -12.23 -4.29 9.16
N SER A 162 -13.38 -4.10 9.81
CA SER A 162 -13.80 -4.94 10.95
C SER A 162 -14.42 -6.26 10.47
N GLN A 163 -15.06 -7.00 11.39
CA GLN A 163 -15.73 -8.27 11.05
C GLN A 163 -17.04 -8.05 10.30
N THR A 164 -17.78 -7.01 10.67
CA THR A 164 -19.14 -6.78 10.16
C THR A 164 -19.27 -5.45 9.39
N ALA A 165 -18.29 -4.54 9.50
CA ALA A 165 -18.37 -3.20 8.91
C ALA A 165 -17.01 -2.70 8.35
N THR A 166 -17.07 -1.62 7.57
CA THR A 166 -15.88 -0.88 7.14
C THR A 166 -15.17 -0.22 8.34
N SER A 167 -13.91 0.17 8.17
CA SER A 167 -13.13 0.89 9.18
C SER A 167 -12.37 2.07 8.58
N PRO A 168 -12.98 3.27 8.52
CA PRO A 168 -12.31 4.47 8.00
C PRO A 168 -11.07 4.82 8.85
N ILE A 169 -11.07 4.52 10.15
CA ILE A 169 -9.88 4.73 10.99
C ILE A 169 -8.70 3.89 10.53
N ARG A 170 -8.89 2.59 10.28
CA ARG A 170 -7.79 1.71 9.81
C ARG A 170 -7.28 2.15 8.44
N ARG A 171 -8.20 2.41 7.50
CA ARG A 171 -7.85 2.87 6.15
C ARG A 171 -7.12 4.22 6.19
N GLY A 172 -7.60 5.18 6.98
CA GLY A 172 -6.97 6.49 7.12
C GLY A 172 -5.60 6.46 7.80
N VAL A 173 -5.42 5.61 8.83
CA VAL A 173 -4.11 5.40 9.47
C VAL A 173 -3.12 4.78 8.48
N TYR A 174 -3.55 3.78 7.70
CA TYR A 174 -2.75 3.20 6.63
C TYR A 174 -2.31 4.28 5.62
N MET A 175 -3.24 5.10 5.15
CA MET A 175 -2.91 6.17 4.20
C MET A 175 -1.84 7.13 4.76
N LEU A 176 -1.98 7.54 6.02
CA LEU A 176 -1.02 8.45 6.63
C LEU A 176 0.35 7.80 6.83
N ARG A 177 0.42 6.56 7.31
CA ARG A 177 1.69 5.91 7.64
C ARG A 177 2.38 5.30 6.43
N GLU A 178 1.65 4.52 5.65
CA GLU A 178 2.23 3.68 4.61
C GLU A 178 2.31 4.39 3.26
N VAL A 179 1.43 5.36 3.00
CA VAL A 179 1.39 6.08 1.71
C VAL A 179 1.97 7.48 1.82
N LEU A 180 1.86 8.14 2.98
CA LEU A 180 2.32 9.53 3.18
C LEU A 180 3.48 9.66 4.17
N CYS A 181 3.92 8.56 4.80
CA CYS A 181 5.02 8.51 5.76
C CYS A 181 4.89 9.55 6.90
N TYR A 182 3.65 9.83 7.29
CA TYR A 182 3.33 10.69 8.41
C TYR A 182 3.48 9.92 9.74
N ASP A 183 4.35 10.41 10.61
CA ASP A 183 4.52 9.87 11.96
C ASP A 183 3.30 10.19 12.84
N LEU A 184 2.39 9.22 12.96
CA LEU A 184 1.24 9.31 13.84
C LEU A 184 1.63 8.88 15.27
N PRO A 185 1.44 9.76 16.28
CA PRO A 185 1.71 9.42 17.67
C PRO A 185 0.83 8.23 18.12
N PRO A 186 1.28 7.47 19.13
CA PRO A 186 0.46 6.40 19.69
C PRO A 186 -0.87 6.96 20.23
N PRO A 187 -1.98 6.22 20.11
CA PRO A 187 -3.26 6.66 20.66
C PRO A 187 -3.20 6.77 22.20
N PRO A 188 -4.11 7.53 22.84
CA PRO A 188 -4.24 7.56 24.29
C PRO A 188 -4.42 6.16 24.87
N ALA A 189 -3.78 5.88 26.02
CA ALA A 189 -3.76 4.54 26.61
C ALA A 189 -5.15 4.02 27.04
N ASP A 190 -6.09 4.92 27.28
CA ASP A 190 -7.47 4.65 27.74
C ASP A 190 -8.51 4.75 26.62
N VAL A 191 -8.08 4.80 25.35
CA VAL A 191 -9.00 4.87 24.20
C VAL A 191 -9.84 3.59 24.07
N ASP A 192 -11.11 3.77 23.72
CA ASP A 192 -11.99 2.68 23.32
C ASP A 192 -11.65 2.22 21.89
N ASN A 193 -11.02 1.06 21.78
CA ASN A 193 -10.63 0.44 20.50
C ASN A 193 -11.64 -0.60 20.02
N THR A 194 -12.85 -0.63 20.57
CA THR A 194 -13.90 -1.51 20.03
C THR A 194 -14.18 -1.14 18.57
N PRO A 195 -14.14 -2.11 17.64
CA PRO A 195 -14.54 -1.84 16.26
C PRO A 195 -16.00 -1.36 16.21
N ILE A 196 -16.32 -0.58 15.19
CA ILE A 196 -17.72 -0.34 14.82
C ILE A 196 -18.23 -1.64 14.18
N GLU A 197 -19.33 -2.15 14.69
CA GLU A 197 -19.99 -3.34 14.17
C GLU A 197 -21.34 -2.98 13.53
N ALA A 198 -21.85 -3.80 12.63
CA ALA A 198 -23.12 -3.59 11.95
C ALA A 198 -24.31 -3.40 12.91
N THR A 199 -24.24 -4.01 14.10
CA THR A 199 -25.25 -3.86 15.16
C THR A 199 -25.24 -2.50 15.84
N ASP A 200 -24.16 -1.72 15.70
CA ASP A 200 -24.07 -0.35 16.22
C ASP A 200 -24.82 0.64 15.32
N LEU A 201 -25.09 0.25 14.07
CA LEU A 201 -25.73 1.09 13.06
C LEU A 201 -27.25 0.91 13.13
N ASP A 202 -27.96 2.02 13.29
CA ASP A 202 -29.40 2.05 13.50
C ASP A 202 -29.97 3.31 12.81
N GLU A 203 -30.87 3.14 11.85
CA GLU A 203 -31.55 4.25 11.14
C GLU A 203 -32.19 5.26 12.11
N THR A 204 -32.48 4.85 13.35
CA THR A 204 -33.12 5.68 14.38
C THR A 204 -32.14 6.34 15.36
N LYS A 205 -30.83 6.05 15.29
CA LYS A 205 -29.80 6.59 16.20
C LYS A 205 -28.61 7.18 15.47
N THR A 206 -27.75 6.32 14.91
CA THR A 206 -26.51 6.69 14.22
C THR A 206 -26.48 5.86 12.95
N PRO A 207 -27.00 6.41 11.84
CA PRO A 207 -27.29 5.61 10.66
C PRO A 207 -26.02 5.14 9.92
N SER A 208 -24.87 5.79 10.08
CA SER A 208 -23.65 5.49 9.31
C SER A 208 -22.38 5.27 10.14
N VAL A 209 -21.42 4.52 9.58
CA VAL A 209 -20.06 4.38 10.10
C VAL A 209 -19.37 5.74 10.20
N ARG A 210 -19.63 6.65 9.26
CA ARG A 210 -19.11 8.03 9.30
C ARG A 210 -19.55 8.78 10.55
N GLU A 211 -20.84 8.80 10.85
CA GLU A 211 -21.37 9.51 12.01
C GLU A 211 -20.89 8.89 13.32
N GLU A 212 -20.85 7.56 13.39
CA GLU A 212 -20.36 6.86 14.58
C GLU A 212 -18.87 7.12 14.82
N THR A 213 -18.07 7.13 13.75
CA THR A 213 -16.65 7.50 13.80
C THR A 213 -16.49 8.93 14.34
N MET A 214 -17.22 9.90 13.77
CA MET A 214 -17.16 11.30 14.21
C MET A 214 -17.63 11.47 15.66
N ARG A 215 -18.64 10.70 16.10
CA ARG A 215 -19.11 10.70 17.48
C ARG A 215 -18.03 10.21 18.45
N ARG A 216 -17.29 9.14 18.10
CA ARG A 216 -16.21 8.59 18.93
C ARG A 216 -14.97 9.50 18.96
N THR A 217 -14.65 10.17 17.86
CA THR A 217 -13.38 10.89 17.68
C THR A 217 -13.49 12.41 17.75
N GLY A 218 -14.69 12.97 17.97
CA GLY A 218 -14.93 14.41 17.96
C GLY A 218 -14.48 15.18 19.22
N ASN A 219 -13.99 14.48 20.24
CA ASN A 219 -13.49 15.11 21.47
C ASN A 219 -12.10 15.75 21.26
N ALA A 220 -11.71 16.67 22.15
CA ALA A 220 -10.49 17.46 22.03
C ALA A 220 -9.18 16.62 22.05
N SER A 221 -9.18 15.47 22.72
CA SER A 221 -8.01 14.57 22.75
C SER A 221 -7.83 13.80 21.44
N CYS A 222 -8.88 13.60 20.65
CA CYS A 222 -8.85 12.82 19.42
C CYS A 222 -8.76 13.70 18.17
N SER A 223 -9.39 14.87 18.16
CA SER A 223 -9.58 15.67 16.95
C SER A 223 -8.29 16.15 16.28
N GLY A 224 -7.15 16.20 17.00
CA GLY A 224 -5.86 16.62 16.45
C GLY A 224 -5.40 15.74 15.28
N CYS A 225 -5.40 14.42 15.45
CA CYS A 225 -5.01 13.47 14.40
C CYS A 225 -6.22 13.05 13.54
N HIS A 226 -7.40 12.93 14.14
CA HIS A 226 -8.58 12.41 13.45
C HIS A 226 -9.14 13.32 12.35
N VAL A 227 -8.76 14.59 12.31
CA VAL A 227 -9.08 15.46 11.16
C VAL A 227 -8.45 14.95 9.87
N ALA A 228 -7.25 14.38 9.91
CA ALA A 228 -6.62 13.80 8.72
C ALA A 228 -7.03 12.33 8.53
N ILE A 229 -6.98 11.53 9.61
CA ILE A 229 -7.32 10.10 9.56
C ILE A 229 -8.73 9.88 9.01
N ASN A 230 -9.72 10.60 9.55
CA ASN A 230 -11.11 10.35 9.18
C ASN A 230 -11.37 10.73 7.72
N GLU A 231 -10.86 11.87 7.25
CA GLU A 231 -11.10 12.33 5.88
C GLU A 231 -10.47 11.42 4.83
N LEU A 232 -9.25 10.91 5.09
CA LEU A 232 -8.63 9.90 4.23
C LEU A 232 -9.40 8.58 4.27
N GLY A 233 -9.86 8.16 5.45
CA GLY A 233 -10.63 6.94 5.63
C GLY A 233 -12.00 6.97 4.95
N PHE A 234 -12.71 8.09 5.04
CA PHE A 234 -14.07 8.23 4.53
C PHE A 234 -14.15 8.17 3.00
N ALA A 235 -13.06 8.47 2.29
CA ALA A 235 -12.97 8.28 0.84
C ALA A 235 -13.26 6.82 0.40
N PHE A 236 -13.08 5.84 1.28
CA PHE A 236 -13.24 4.42 0.96
C PHE A 236 -14.61 3.83 1.35
N GLU A 237 -15.57 4.62 1.83
CA GLU A 237 -16.78 4.05 2.45
C GLU A 237 -17.73 3.36 1.45
N HIS A 238 -17.56 3.61 0.15
CA HIS A 238 -18.20 2.81 -0.90
C HIS A 238 -17.74 1.34 -0.94
N TYR A 239 -16.70 0.95 -0.18
CA TYR A 239 -16.29 -0.45 -0.06
C TYR A 239 -16.63 -1.02 1.32
N ASN A 240 -17.41 -2.09 1.33
CA ASN A 240 -17.79 -2.78 2.56
C ASN A 240 -16.62 -3.54 3.20
N ALA A 241 -16.91 -4.32 4.24
CA ALA A 241 -15.89 -5.02 5.01
C ALA A 241 -15.07 -6.05 4.20
N ILE A 242 -15.59 -6.55 3.08
CA ILE A 242 -14.89 -7.50 2.21
C ILE A 242 -14.40 -6.84 0.91
N GLY A 243 -14.50 -5.51 0.84
CA GLY A 243 -14.09 -4.74 -0.33
C GLY A 243 -15.08 -4.76 -1.49
N GLN A 244 -16.34 -5.17 -1.28
CA GLN A 244 -17.40 -5.07 -2.29
C GLN A 244 -17.95 -3.64 -2.39
N TRP A 245 -18.27 -3.18 -3.60
CA TRP A 245 -18.90 -1.87 -3.79
C TRP A 245 -20.31 -1.83 -3.18
N GLN A 246 -20.66 -0.69 -2.58
CA GLN A 246 -21.96 -0.43 -1.97
C GLN A 246 -22.34 1.06 -2.06
N ASP A 247 -23.61 1.34 -2.31
CA ASP A 247 -24.19 2.70 -2.23
C ASP A 247 -24.88 2.97 -0.88
N LYS A 248 -25.11 1.90 -0.12
CA LYS A 248 -25.73 1.94 1.20
C LYS A 248 -24.99 1.03 2.16
N GLU A 249 -24.87 1.48 3.40
CA GLU A 249 -24.32 0.65 4.47
C GLU A 249 -25.32 -0.42 4.92
N VAL A 250 -24.86 -1.37 5.74
CA VAL A 250 -25.70 -2.43 6.34
C VAL A 250 -26.90 -1.84 7.11
N GLY A 251 -26.71 -0.67 7.73
CA GLY A 251 -27.76 0.09 8.43
C GLY A 251 -28.75 0.83 7.53
N GLY A 252 -28.61 0.78 6.20
CA GLY A 252 -29.52 1.41 5.23
C GLY A 252 -29.19 2.85 4.84
N ALA A 253 -28.24 3.49 5.54
CA ALA A 253 -27.76 4.83 5.23
C ALA A 253 -27.15 4.91 3.83
N VAL A 254 -27.43 6.00 3.11
CA VAL A 254 -26.75 6.31 1.85
C VAL A 254 -25.33 6.76 2.16
N ILE A 255 -24.37 6.18 1.45
CA ILE A 255 -22.96 6.50 1.65
C ILE A 255 -22.63 7.88 1.08
N ASP A 256 -21.93 8.67 1.87
CA ASP A 256 -21.25 9.89 1.46
C ASP A 256 -19.75 9.64 1.60
N ALA A 257 -19.04 9.50 0.48
CA ALA A 257 -17.59 9.32 0.43
C ALA A 257 -16.84 10.64 0.16
N SER A 258 -17.54 11.78 0.15
CA SER A 258 -16.93 13.08 -0.05
C SER A 258 -16.20 13.55 1.21
N SER A 259 -15.05 14.18 1.02
CA SER A 259 -14.20 14.61 2.12
C SER A 259 -13.44 15.88 1.79
N THR A 260 -12.88 16.54 2.80
CA THR A 260 -11.91 17.62 2.59
C THR A 260 -10.63 17.27 3.29
N LEU A 261 -9.64 16.87 2.50
CA LEU A 261 -8.31 16.53 2.98
C LEU A 261 -7.68 17.76 3.61
N ARG A 262 -7.18 17.56 4.82
CA ARG A 262 -6.54 18.58 5.65
C ARG A 262 -5.34 17.94 6.33
N HIS A 263 -4.19 18.57 6.22
CA HIS A 263 -2.95 18.01 6.76
C HIS A 263 -2.55 16.69 6.10
N ALA A 264 -2.96 16.47 4.85
CA ALA A 264 -2.49 15.33 4.04
C ALA A 264 -1.18 15.65 3.29
N GLY A 265 -0.73 16.91 3.35
CA GLY A 265 0.31 17.48 2.50
C GLY A 265 -0.28 18.65 1.71
N GLY A 266 0.43 19.77 1.61
CA GLY A 266 -0.14 21.01 1.06
C GLY A 266 -0.68 20.89 -0.36
N GLU A 267 -0.14 19.95 -1.13
CA GLU A 267 -0.54 19.60 -2.49
C GLU A 267 -1.73 18.63 -2.58
N LEU A 268 -2.00 17.87 -1.51
CA LEU A 268 -3.12 16.92 -1.43
C LEU A 268 -4.36 17.54 -0.77
N ASP A 269 -4.18 18.58 0.04
CA ASP A 269 -5.26 19.27 0.75
C ASP A 269 -6.33 19.82 -0.23
N GLY A 270 -7.60 19.64 0.13
CA GLY A 270 -8.74 20.08 -0.69
C GLY A 270 -9.90 19.08 -0.70
N PRO A 271 -11.02 19.45 -1.35
CA PRO A 271 -12.17 18.56 -1.46
C PRO A 271 -11.82 17.34 -2.32
N ILE A 272 -12.36 16.17 -2.00
CA ILE A 272 -12.30 14.93 -2.79
C ILE A 272 -13.65 14.23 -2.76
N ASP A 273 -13.94 13.41 -3.77
CA ASP A 273 -15.08 12.51 -3.80
C ASP A 273 -14.62 11.06 -4.03
N GLY A 274 -14.54 10.31 -2.92
CA GLY A 274 -14.23 8.89 -2.95
C GLY A 274 -12.77 8.51 -3.25
N ALA A 275 -12.52 7.21 -3.20
CA ALA A 275 -11.19 6.61 -3.30
C ALA A 275 -10.57 6.75 -4.69
N ILE A 276 -11.38 6.86 -5.75
CA ILE A 276 -10.87 7.00 -7.12
C ILE A 276 -10.20 8.38 -7.30
N GLU A 277 -10.87 9.46 -6.90
CA GLU A 277 -10.27 10.79 -6.96
C GLU A 277 -9.06 10.89 -6.02
N LEU A 278 -9.16 10.33 -4.81
CA LEU A 278 -8.02 10.24 -3.89
C LEU A 278 -6.82 9.54 -4.55
N SER A 279 -7.03 8.38 -5.17
CA SER A 279 -5.96 7.61 -5.80
C SER A 279 -5.32 8.36 -6.97
N SER A 280 -6.09 9.08 -7.79
CA SER A 280 -5.54 9.94 -8.84
C SER A 280 -4.70 11.10 -8.29
N ARG A 281 -5.03 11.65 -7.11
CA ARG A 281 -4.19 12.69 -6.48
C ARG A 281 -2.90 12.12 -5.90
N LEU A 282 -3.00 10.97 -5.23
CA LEU A 282 -1.84 10.27 -4.67
C LEU A 282 -0.85 9.86 -5.74
N ALA A 283 -1.33 9.37 -6.88
CA ALA A 283 -0.54 9.00 -8.04
C ALA A 283 0.45 10.09 -8.49
N MET A 284 0.09 11.37 -8.27
CA MET A 284 0.87 12.53 -8.72
C MET A 284 1.50 13.32 -7.57
N SER A 285 1.48 12.81 -6.35
CA SER A 285 2.00 13.53 -5.18
C SER A 285 3.49 13.28 -4.99
N PRO A 286 4.31 14.35 -4.90
CA PRO A 286 5.71 14.24 -4.48
C PRO A 286 5.87 13.60 -3.09
N SER A 287 4.93 13.86 -2.16
CA SER A 287 4.94 13.22 -0.83
C SER A 287 4.76 11.70 -0.93
N VAL A 288 3.94 11.22 -1.86
CA VAL A 288 3.78 9.77 -2.11
C VAL A 288 5.03 9.18 -2.76
N ALA A 289 5.65 9.87 -3.73
CA ALA A 289 6.90 9.43 -4.32
C ALA A 289 8.04 9.35 -3.27
N ALA A 290 8.12 10.33 -2.37
CA ALA A 290 9.06 10.35 -1.26
C ALA A 290 8.80 9.21 -0.28
N CYS A 291 7.54 8.97 0.10
CA CYS A 291 7.22 7.87 1.01
C CYS A 291 7.48 6.49 0.38
N ALA A 292 7.12 6.29 -0.89
CA ALA A 292 7.47 5.07 -1.62
C ALA A 292 8.98 4.85 -1.64
N SER A 293 9.76 5.92 -1.82
CA SER A 293 11.23 5.89 -1.78
C SER A 293 11.75 5.41 -0.41
N GLU A 294 11.16 5.91 0.67
CA GLU A 294 11.48 5.49 2.03
C GLU A 294 11.15 4.01 2.27
N ARG A 295 9.96 3.54 1.88
CA ARG A 295 9.55 2.14 2.06
C ARG A 295 10.45 1.15 1.33
N TRP A 296 10.82 1.46 0.09
CA TRP A 296 11.77 0.63 -0.66
C TRP A 296 13.19 0.72 -0.13
N PHE A 297 13.62 1.89 0.38
CA PHE A 297 14.90 2.03 1.07
C PHE A 297 14.97 1.14 2.32
N GLU A 298 13.92 1.16 3.15
CA GLU A 298 13.81 0.31 4.34
C GLU A 298 13.90 -1.18 3.98
N MET A 299 13.23 -1.60 2.90
CA MET A 299 13.31 -2.96 2.40
C MET A 299 14.73 -3.31 1.94
N ALA A 300 15.36 -2.43 1.17
CA ALA A 300 16.68 -2.67 0.57
C ALA A 300 17.79 -2.75 1.62
N LEU A 301 17.75 -1.88 2.64
CA LEU A 301 18.76 -1.83 3.69
C LEU A 301 18.37 -2.60 4.96
N ARG A 302 17.11 -3.09 5.05
CA ARG A 302 16.55 -3.82 6.21
C ARG A 302 16.67 -3.03 7.51
N ARG A 303 16.47 -1.72 7.47
CA ARG A 303 16.50 -0.81 8.62
C ARG A 303 15.72 0.47 8.32
N ILE A 304 15.27 1.14 9.39
CA ILE A 304 14.73 2.49 9.31
C ILE A 304 15.87 3.46 8.92
N PRO A 305 15.63 4.43 8.03
CA PRO A 305 16.60 5.48 7.72
C PRO A 305 16.88 6.36 8.94
N GLY A 306 18.09 6.93 8.99
CA GLY A 306 18.45 7.95 9.98
C GLY A 306 19.04 9.19 9.32
N ASP A 307 19.50 10.15 10.13
CA ASP A 307 19.99 11.47 9.66
C ASP A 307 21.07 11.38 8.56
N LEU A 308 21.88 10.31 8.55
CA LEU A 308 22.93 10.12 7.54
C LEU A 308 22.40 9.70 6.17
N ASP A 309 21.13 9.28 6.08
CA ASP A 309 20.49 8.84 4.84
C ASP A 309 19.70 9.96 4.15
N GLU A 310 19.56 11.14 4.77
CA GLU A 310 18.74 12.24 4.25
C GLU A 310 19.09 12.62 2.82
N CYS A 311 20.38 12.69 2.48
CA CYS A 311 20.83 12.98 1.12
C CYS A 311 20.45 11.86 0.14
N SER A 312 20.65 10.60 0.52
CA SER A 312 20.28 9.46 -0.32
C SER A 312 18.77 9.41 -0.55
N LEU A 313 17.96 9.59 0.49
CA LEU A 313 16.50 9.63 0.37
C LEU A 313 16.01 10.78 -0.50
N ALA A 314 16.58 11.98 -0.35
CA ALA A 314 16.22 13.12 -1.19
C ALA A 314 16.54 12.88 -2.66
N GLU A 315 17.67 12.25 -2.97
CA GLU A 315 18.04 11.90 -4.34
C GLU A 315 17.15 10.81 -4.94
N ILE A 316 16.82 9.77 -4.16
CA ILE A 316 15.90 8.70 -4.59
C ILE A 316 14.50 9.28 -4.84
N ALA A 317 14.00 10.11 -3.93
CA ALA A 317 12.69 10.76 -4.07
C ALA A 317 12.64 11.65 -5.31
N ALA A 318 13.67 12.47 -5.56
CA ALA A 318 13.74 13.32 -6.76
C ALA A 318 13.74 12.49 -8.06
N LYS A 319 14.55 11.42 -8.13
CA LYS A 319 14.57 10.52 -9.30
C LYS A 319 13.23 9.81 -9.50
N THR A 320 12.56 9.45 -8.40
CA THR A 320 11.25 8.80 -8.44
C THR A 320 10.17 9.77 -8.91
N GLU A 321 10.19 11.02 -8.43
CA GLU A 321 9.27 12.07 -8.88
C GLU A 321 9.46 12.38 -10.38
N ASP A 322 10.71 12.51 -10.83
CA ASP A 322 11.03 12.82 -12.22
C ASP A 322 10.63 11.70 -13.19
N SER A 323 10.83 10.44 -12.80
CA SER A 323 10.54 9.27 -13.65
C SER A 323 9.10 8.78 -13.52
N GLY A 324 8.47 8.96 -12.35
CA GLY A 324 7.21 8.34 -11.98
C GLY A 324 7.27 6.81 -11.95
N SER A 325 8.46 6.20 -11.78
CA SER A 325 8.65 4.75 -11.90
C SER A 325 9.27 4.13 -10.64
N ILE A 326 8.60 3.08 -10.14
CA ILE A 326 9.11 2.16 -9.11
C ILE A 326 10.37 1.44 -9.62
N ARG A 327 10.46 1.14 -10.93
CA ARG A 327 11.67 0.53 -11.48
C ARG A 327 12.87 1.48 -11.31
N ASP A 328 12.70 2.74 -11.68
CA ASP A 328 13.76 3.74 -11.49
C ASP A 328 14.02 4.07 -10.02
N LEU A 329 13.01 4.02 -9.16
CA LEU A 329 13.16 4.09 -7.71
C LEU A 329 14.11 2.99 -7.21
N LEU A 330 13.87 1.73 -7.58
CA LEU A 330 14.74 0.60 -7.18
C LEU A 330 16.18 0.80 -7.64
N LEU A 331 16.36 1.32 -8.86
CA LEU A 331 17.68 1.65 -9.40
C LEU A 331 18.34 2.81 -8.62
N ALA A 332 17.58 3.84 -8.29
CA ALA A 332 18.06 4.95 -7.46
C ALA A 332 18.49 4.49 -6.06
N VAL A 333 17.77 3.55 -5.46
CA VAL A 333 18.13 2.97 -4.15
C VAL A 333 19.48 2.28 -4.24
N VAL A 334 19.72 1.43 -5.23
CA VAL A 334 20.98 0.67 -5.34
C VAL A 334 22.17 1.51 -5.79
N GLU A 335 21.92 2.62 -6.49
CA GLU A 335 22.91 3.64 -6.85
C GLU A 335 23.30 4.54 -5.67
N SER A 336 22.46 4.61 -4.64
CA SER A 336 22.67 5.55 -3.52
C SER A 336 23.91 5.24 -2.70
N ASP A 337 24.55 6.28 -2.18
CA ASP A 337 25.70 6.17 -1.28
C ASP A 337 25.40 5.26 -0.08
N ALA A 338 24.18 5.35 0.48
CA ALA A 338 23.75 4.52 1.60
C ALA A 338 23.75 3.01 1.27
N PHE A 339 23.47 2.63 0.02
CA PHE A 339 23.46 1.24 -0.42
C PHE A 339 24.86 0.74 -0.79
N VAL A 340 25.58 1.52 -1.61
CA VAL A 340 26.92 1.21 -2.12
C VAL A 340 27.95 1.19 -0.99
N SER A 341 27.90 2.18 -0.10
CA SER A 341 28.85 2.29 1.01
C SER A 341 28.39 1.47 2.21
N VAL A 342 29.26 0.60 2.71
CA VAL A 342 29.14 0.09 4.08
C VAL A 342 29.88 1.09 4.97
N ASN A 343 29.17 2.02 5.60
CA ASN A 343 29.77 2.82 6.67
C ASN A 343 30.16 1.87 7.81
N HIS A 344 31.43 1.43 7.82
CA HIS A 344 32.07 0.96 9.03
C HIS A 344 32.10 2.15 9.98
N GLY A 345 31.25 2.13 11.01
CA GLY A 345 31.24 3.17 12.02
C GLY A 345 32.65 3.42 12.54
N VAL A 346 33.18 4.61 12.26
CA VAL A 346 34.24 5.29 13.01
C VAL A 346 35.49 4.43 13.34
N ASP A 347 36.33 4.14 12.34
CA ASP A 347 37.78 3.91 12.57
C ASP A 347 38.54 5.25 12.50
N GLY A 348 38.02 6.24 13.23
CA GLY A 348 38.43 7.65 13.12
C GLY A 348 38.58 8.37 14.46
N LEU A 349 38.83 7.65 15.56
CA LEU A 349 39.46 8.26 16.73
C LEU A 349 40.96 8.05 16.60
N GLY A 350 41.62 9.03 15.99
CA GLY A 350 43.07 9.08 15.91
C GLY A 350 43.69 8.86 17.28
N GLU A 351 44.62 7.90 17.34
CA GLU A 351 45.56 7.78 18.44
C GLU A 351 46.45 9.03 18.45
N GLY A 352 45.98 10.06 19.14
CA GLY A 352 46.80 11.16 19.62
C GLY A 352 47.48 10.75 20.91
N LYS A 353 48.75 10.31 20.81
CA LYS A 353 49.78 10.53 21.84
C LYS A 353 51.13 10.80 21.20
#